data_AF-A0A6A3K1D2-F1
#
_entry.id   AF-A0A6A3K1D2-F1
#
_cell.length_a   1.000
_cell.length_b   1.000
_cell.length_c   1.000
_cell.angle_alpha   90.00
_cell.angle_beta   90.00
_cell.angle_gamma   90.00
#
_symmetry.space_group_name_H-M   'P 1'
#
loop_
_entity.id
_entity.type
_entity.pdbx_description
1 polymer ?
#
loop_
_entity_poly.entity_id
_entity_poly.type
_entity_poly.pdbx_seq_one_letter_code
_entity_poly.pdbx_strand_id
1 'polypeptide(L)'
;MSKEELDRMGFCYDMSIPERDWAEKILPSIRVYRQMFGDCIIPYTFTVPSLPPWPEKAWGMALGAAVSKCRGGTYYMDKVARDREVLDAVGLAWSRNAAVWNEILFPAIKAYVDVHKNGKIPQQFVVPSEDPWPRKSWGKRLGDALSHTRINGSYFVQYGRDIEKLDELGLNVKLSLRAWNKRVVPLLKTYAELHGEEVPVDFVVPSDTPWEKKVTGVRLGLIVALNSQLMSRN
;
A
#
# COMPACT_ATOMS: atom_id res chain seq x y z
N MET A 1 33.80 -31.50 16.16
CA MET A 1 32.40 -31.88 15.89
C MET A 1 32.36 -32.76 14.64
N SER A 2 31.63 -33.87 14.67
CA SER A 2 31.46 -34.77 13.52
C SER A 2 30.43 -34.23 12.53
N LYS A 3 30.42 -34.79 11.32
CA LYS A 3 29.38 -34.48 10.31
C LYS A 3 27.98 -34.84 10.83
N GLU A 4 27.82 -35.95 11.57
CA GLU A 4 26.52 -36.32 12.16
C GLU A 4 26.07 -35.38 13.28
N GLU A 5 27.00 -34.71 13.98
CA GLU A 5 26.67 -33.68 14.96
C GLU A 5 26.18 -32.40 14.27
N LEU A 6 26.83 -32.01 13.18
CA LEU A 6 26.43 -30.85 12.37
C LEU A 6 25.10 -31.10 11.65
N ASP A 7 24.86 -32.31 11.14
CA ASP A 7 23.58 -32.70 10.55
C ASP A 7 22.45 -32.73 11.60
N ARG A 8 22.71 -33.21 12.82
CA ARG A 8 21.75 -33.14 13.94
C ARG A 8 21.41 -31.71 14.37
N MET A 9 22.35 -30.77 14.19
CA MET A 9 22.14 -29.34 14.43
C MET A 9 21.46 -28.64 13.24
N GLY A 10 21.16 -29.37 12.15
CA GLY A 10 20.56 -28.81 10.94
C GLY A 10 21.50 -27.87 10.18
N PHE A 11 22.79 -28.19 10.17
CA PHE A 11 23.81 -27.44 9.44
C PHE A 11 23.72 -27.79 7.95
N CYS A 12 23.12 -26.92 7.15
CA CYS A 12 23.04 -27.08 5.70
C CYS A 12 24.38 -26.67 5.06
N TYR A 13 25.06 -27.62 4.41
CA TYR A 13 26.30 -27.36 3.69
C TYR A 13 26.07 -26.83 2.26
N ASP A 14 24.85 -26.96 1.76
CA ASP A 14 24.43 -26.73 0.38
C ASP A 14 23.60 -25.45 0.18
N MET A 15 22.95 -24.96 1.23
CA MET A 15 22.06 -23.80 1.18
C MET A 15 22.58 -22.61 2.00
N SER A 16 22.64 -21.44 1.34
CA SER A 16 22.91 -20.17 2.03
C SER A 16 21.83 -19.86 3.08
N ILE A 17 22.18 -19.16 4.16
CA ILE A 17 21.22 -18.71 5.19
C ILE A 17 20.00 -17.99 4.56
N PRO A 18 20.17 -17.08 3.58
CA PRO A 18 19.04 -16.44 2.92
C PRO A 18 18.11 -17.40 2.18
N GLU A 19 18.65 -18.49 1.61
CA GLU A 19 17.85 -19.52 0.93
C GLU A 19 17.01 -20.31 1.92
N ARG A 20 17.64 -20.72 3.02
CA ARG A 20 16.95 -21.42 4.11
C ARG A 20 15.85 -20.56 4.73
N ASP A 21 16.14 -19.30 5.06
CA ASP A 21 15.14 -18.38 5.60
C ASP A 21 13.97 -18.17 4.65
N TRP A 22 14.25 -18.07 3.34
CA TRP A 22 13.23 -17.91 2.34
C TRP A 22 12.31 -19.14 2.24
N ALA A 23 12.90 -20.32 2.07
CA ALA A 23 12.19 -21.56 1.85
C ALA A 23 11.46 -22.06 3.11
N GLU A 24 12.08 -21.93 4.29
CA GLU A 24 11.55 -22.51 5.53
C GLU A 24 10.71 -21.54 6.36
N LYS A 25 10.88 -20.22 6.17
CA LYS A 25 10.22 -19.21 7.00
C LYS A 25 9.34 -18.27 6.19
N ILE A 26 9.92 -17.52 5.25
CA ILE A 26 9.22 -16.40 4.59
C ILE A 26 8.09 -16.90 3.70
N LEU A 27 8.40 -17.72 2.69
CA LEU A 27 7.40 -18.15 1.72
C LEU A 27 6.28 -19.00 2.36
N PRO A 28 6.57 -19.96 3.27
CA PRO A 28 5.51 -20.66 3.99
C PRO A 28 4.65 -19.72 4.87
N SER A 29 5.25 -18.74 5.55
CA SER A 29 4.50 -17.79 6.36
C SER A 29 3.61 -16.87 5.52
N ILE A 30 4.03 -16.49 4.31
CA ILE A 30 3.18 -15.74 3.37
C ILE A 30 1.95 -16.57 2.98
N ARG A 31 2.12 -17.86 2.71
CA ARG A 31 1.01 -18.78 2.39
C ARG A 31 0.05 -18.93 3.57
N VAL A 32 0.58 -19.12 4.77
CA VAL A 32 -0.23 -19.19 6.00
C VAL A 32 -0.98 -17.88 6.24
N TYR A 33 -0.32 -16.73 6.06
CA TYR A 33 -0.98 -15.42 6.18
C TYR A 33 -2.20 -15.33 5.26
N ARG A 34 -2.05 -15.71 3.99
CA ARG A 34 -3.15 -15.73 3.01
C ARG A 34 -4.30 -16.63 3.46
N GLN A 35 -4.00 -17.81 3.98
CA GLN A 35 -5.02 -18.75 4.49
C GLN A 35 -5.78 -18.17 5.70
N MET A 36 -5.06 -17.55 6.63
CA MET A 36 -5.64 -17.05 7.88
C MET A 36 -6.44 -15.76 7.70
N PHE A 37 -5.98 -14.85 6.84
CA PHE A 37 -6.57 -13.51 6.71
C PHE A 37 -7.35 -13.31 5.42
N GLY A 38 -7.25 -14.21 4.44
CA GLY A 38 -7.97 -14.10 3.17
C GLY A 38 -7.47 -12.99 2.25
N ASP A 39 -6.38 -12.30 2.60
CA ASP A 39 -5.60 -11.36 1.79
C ASP A 39 -4.11 -11.58 2.04
N CYS A 40 -3.25 -10.93 1.25
CA CYS A 40 -1.81 -10.95 1.49
C CYS A 40 -1.25 -9.52 1.61
N ILE A 41 -1.99 -8.66 2.31
CA ILE A 41 -1.64 -7.28 2.63
C ILE A 41 -0.93 -7.24 3.99
N ILE A 42 0.23 -7.89 4.05
CA ILE A 42 0.97 -8.10 5.31
C ILE A 42 1.43 -6.73 5.89
N PRO A 43 1.00 -6.37 7.11
CA PRO A 43 1.44 -5.16 7.81
C PRO A 43 2.92 -5.21 8.13
N TYR A 44 3.59 -4.04 8.14
CA TYR A 44 5.02 -3.96 8.44
C TYR A 44 5.38 -4.54 9.83
N THR A 45 4.51 -4.32 10.81
CA THR A 45 4.71 -4.77 12.20
C THR A 45 4.22 -6.20 12.45
N PHE A 46 3.81 -6.94 11.40
CA PHE A 46 3.32 -8.29 11.59
C PHE A 46 4.47 -9.23 11.95
N THR A 47 4.30 -9.88 13.11
CA THR A 47 5.20 -10.91 13.63
C THR A 47 4.47 -12.24 13.59
N VAL A 48 5.16 -13.28 13.11
CA VAL A 48 4.61 -14.63 13.03
C VAL A 48 4.26 -15.14 14.43
N PRO A 49 3.00 -15.49 14.71
CA PRO A 49 2.59 -16.10 15.97
C PRO A 49 3.29 -17.43 16.23
N SER A 50 3.61 -17.70 17.48
CA SER A 50 4.26 -18.96 17.90
C SER A 50 3.26 -20.10 18.10
N LEU A 51 2.42 -20.36 17.10
CA LEU A 51 1.42 -21.43 17.15
C LEU A 51 1.05 -21.95 15.75
N PRO A 52 0.53 -23.18 15.61
CA PRO A 52 0.04 -23.69 14.33
C PRO A 52 -1.10 -22.83 13.75
N PRO A 53 -1.24 -22.69 12.42
CA PRO A 53 -0.49 -23.39 11.36
C PRO A 53 0.80 -22.67 10.94
N TRP A 54 1.29 -21.69 11.71
CA TRP A 54 2.51 -20.96 11.36
C TRP A 54 3.74 -21.87 11.43
N PRO A 55 4.70 -21.74 10.48
CA PRO A 55 5.91 -22.56 10.51
C PRO A 55 6.70 -22.31 11.79
N GLU A 56 7.04 -23.36 12.53
CA GLU A 56 7.75 -23.24 13.81
C GLU A 56 9.07 -22.46 13.68
N LYS A 57 9.78 -22.70 12.58
CA LYS A 57 11.03 -22.00 12.26
C LYS A 57 10.85 -20.49 12.04
N ALA A 58 9.63 -20.03 11.77
CA ALA A 58 9.28 -18.64 11.56
C ALA A 58 8.69 -17.97 12.81
N TRP A 59 8.41 -18.70 13.89
CA TRP A 59 7.80 -18.15 15.10
C TRP A 59 8.60 -16.97 15.66
N GLY A 60 7.92 -15.87 15.98
CA GLY A 60 8.54 -14.63 16.42
C GLY A 60 9.25 -13.81 15.33
N MET A 61 9.27 -14.28 14.08
CA MET A 61 9.87 -13.55 12.96
C MET A 61 9.02 -12.34 12.58
N ALA A 62 9.66 -11.18 12.39
CA ALA A 62 9.05 -9.99 11.82
C ALA A 62 8.81 -10.14 10.29
N LEU A 63 7.84 -11.00 9.92
CA LEU A 63 7.48 -11.28 8.53
C LEU A 63 7.12 -10.00 7.76
N GLY A 64 6.43 -9.04 8.41
CA GLY A 64 6.10 -7.76 7.80
C GLY A 64 7.31 -6.96 7.32
N ALA A 65 8.37 -6.92 8.15
CA ALA A 65 9.62 -6.27 7.81
C ALA A 65 10.36 -7.04 6.70
N ALA A 66 10.37 -8.36 6.75
CA ALA A 66 10.97 -9.20 5.70
C ALA A 66 10.29 -8.96 4.34
N VAL A 67 8.96 -9.01 4.29
CA VAL A 67 8.17 -8.73 3.08
C VAL A 67 8.38 -7.30 2.59
N SER A 68 8.55 -6.33 3.49
CA SER A 68 8.89 -4.95 3.10
C SER A 68 10.25 -4.86 2.38
N LYS A 69 11.26 -5.63 2.80
CA LYS A 69 12.55 -5.72 2.11
C LYS A 69 12.43 -6.39 0.75
N CYS A 70 11.58 -7.40 0.63
CA CYS A 70 11.27 -8.06 -0.64
C CYS A 70 10.66 -7.07 -1.65
N ARG A 71 9.66 -6.29 -1.21
CA ARG A 71 9.01 -5.25 -2.03
C ARG A 71 9.96 -4.14 -2.44
N GLY A 72 10.90 -3.77 -1.55
CA GLY A 72 11.88 -2.72 -1.79
C GLY A 72 13.05 -3.14 -2.68
N GLY A 73 13.16 -4.43 -3.05
CA GLY A 73 14.29 -4.94 -3.81
C GLY A 73 15.63 -4.83 -3.07
N THR A 74 15.61 -4.79 -1.73
CA THR A 74 16.85 -4.63 -0.95
C THR A 74 17.42 -5.94 -0.46
N TYR A 75 16.59 -6.99 -0.38
CA TYR A 75 16.99 -8.31 0.10
C TYR A 75 16.13 -9.41 -0.53
N TYR A 76 16.69 -10.61 -0.66
CA TYR A 76 16.05 -11.76 -1.31
C TYR A 76 15.64 -11.57 -2.78
N MET A 77 16.28 -10.65 -3.52
CA MET A 77 15.88 -10.32 -4.90
C MET A 77 15.88 -11.53 -5.84
N ASP A 78 16.90 -12.38 -5.74
CA ASP A 78 17.04 -13.61 -6.51
C ASP A 78 15.91 -14.59 -6.22
N LYS A 79 15.53 -14.75 -4.94
CA LYS A 79 14.41 -15.61 -4.53
C LYS A 79 13.06 -15.03 -4.92
N VAL A 80 12.88 -13.72 -4.77
CA VAL A 80 11.68 -12.98 -5.22
C VAL A 80 11.50 -13.13 -6.74
N ALA A 81 12.58 -13.02 -7.51
CA ALA A 81 12.54 -13.19 -8.95
C ALA A 81 12.21 -14.65 -9.34
N ARG A 82 12.86 -15.63 -8.70
CA ARG A 82 12.62 -17.06 -8.93
C ARG A 82 11.19 -17.46 -8.59
N ASP A 83 10.69 -17.03 -7.44
CA ASP A 83 9.39 -17.46 -6.91
C ASP A 83 8.28 -16.43 -7.21
N ARG A 84 8.49 -15.54 -8.20
CA ARG A 84 7.58 -14.44 -8.51
C ARG A 84 6.16 -14.91 -8.81
N GLU A 85 6.03 -15.93 -9.66
CA GLU A 85 4.73 -16.51 -10.02
C GLU A 85 4.02 -17.11 -8.81
N VAL A 86 4.76 -17.72 -7.89
CA VAL A 86 4.20 -18.27 -6.64
C VAL A 86 3.69 -17.15 -5.75
N LEU A 87 4.45 -16.07 -5.59
CA LEU A 87 4.06 -14.91 -4.80
C LEU A 87 2.83 -14.21 -5.39
N ASP A 88 2.77 -14.10 -6.71
CA ASP A 88 1.63 -13.53 -7.44
C ASP A 88 0.38 -14.42 -7.31
N ALA A 89 0.53 -15.75 -7.43
CA ALA A 89 -0.56 -16.71 -7.24
C ALA A 89 -1.12 -16.73 -5.81
N VAL A 90 -0.27 -16.53 -4.80
CA VAL A 90 -0.70 -16.37 -3.39
C VAL A 90 -1.36 -15.00 -3.15
N GLY A 91 -1.18 -14.05 -4.08
CA GLY A 91 -1.78 -12.73 -4.04
C GLY A 91 -0.97 -11.71 -3.23
N LEU A 92 0.36 -11.87 -3.14
CA LEU A 92 1.21 -10.93 -2.41
C LEU A 92 1.09 -9.52 -2.99
N ALA A 93 0.61 -8.58 -2.17
CA ALA A 93 0.53 -7.18 -2.58
C ALA A 93 1.93 -6.57 -2.70
N TRP A 94 2.39 -6.27 -3.92
CA TRP A 94 3.69 -5.61 -4.15
C TRP A 94 3.71 -4.15 -3.68
N SER A 95 2.58 -3.45 -3.86
CA SER A 95 2.35 -2.15 -3.24
C SER A 95 1.27 -2.28 -2.18
N ARG A 96 1.69 -2.28 -0.91
CA ARG A 96 0.75 -2.31 0.23
C ARG A 96 -0.23 -1.15 0.16
N ASN A 97 0.24 0.05 -0.17
CA ASN A 97 -0.63 1.22 -0.23
C ASN A 97 -1.67 1.10 -1.36
N ALA A 98 -1.28 0.59 -2.52
CA ALA A 98 -2.22 0.35 -3.61
C ALA A 98 -3.26 -0.72 -3.25
N ALA A 99 -2.83 -1.83 -2.65
CA ALA A 99 -3.74 -2.90 -2.23
C ALA A 99 -4.72 -2.42 -1.13
N VAL A 100 -4.24 -1.72 -0.10
CA VAL A 100 -5.12 -1.15 0.94
C VAL A 100 -6.11 -0.16 0.32
N TRP A 101 -5.66 0.72 -0.57
CA TRP A 101 -6.57 1.66 -1.21
C TRP A 101 -7.64 0.95 -2.06
N ASN A 102 -7.20 0.09 -2.98
CA ASN A 102 -8.07 -0.53 -3.98
C ASN A 102 -9.00 -1.59 -3.40
N GLU A 103 -8.53 -2.38 -2.43
CA GLU A 103 -9.27 -3.53 -1.92
C GLU A 103 -10.03 -3.25 -0.62
N ILE A 104 -9.66 -2.19 0.11
CA ILE A 104 -10.21 -1.90 1.44
C ILE A 104 -10.86 -0.52 1.48
N LEU A 105 -10.12 0.54 1.17
CA LEU A 105 -10.62 1.90 1.37
C LEU A 105 -11.64 2.29 0.30
N PHE A 106 -11.29 2.19 -0.98
CA PHE A 106 -12.17 2.63 -2.07
C PHE A 106 -13.50 1.85 -2.13
N PRO A 107 -13.55 0.52 -1.93
CA PRO A 107 -14.82 -0.19 -1.81
C PRO A 107 -15.66 0.29 -0.62
N ALA A 108 -15.04 0.59 0.52
CA ALA A 108 -15.75 1.11 1.70
C ALA A 108 -16.27 2.53 1.49
N ILE A 109 -15.55 3.37 0.74
CA ILE A 109 -16.01 4.71 0.34
C ILE A 109 -17.30 4.58 -0.49
N LYS A 110 -17.30 3.71 -1.51
CA LYS A 110 -18.49 3.48 -2.33
C LYS A 110 -19.68 2.99 -1.49
N ALA A 111 -19.46 1.97 -0.65
CA ALA A 111 -20.50 1.47 0.25
C ALA A 111 -21.04 2.55 1.19
N TYR A 112 -20.17 3.43 1.70
CA TYR A 112 -20.60 4.56 2.52
C TYR A 112 -21.52 5.51 1.75
N VAL A 113 -21.14 5.88 0.54
CA VAL A 113 -21.95 6.77 -0.30
C VAL A 113 -23.28 6.10 -0.68
N ASP A 114 -23.28 4.80 -0.94
CA ASP A 114 -24.50 4.05 -1.23
C ASP A 114 -25.45 4.00 -0.04
N VAL A 115 -24.93 3.84 1.18
CA VAL A 115 -25.74 3.79 2.41
C VAL A 115 -26.22 5.17 2.83
N HIS A 116 -25.34 6.17 2.86
CA HIS A 116 -25.62 7.50 3.42
C HIS A 116 -26.04 8.54 2.38
N LYS A 117 -25.96 8.22 1.08
CA LYS A 117 -26.28 9.10 -0.05
C LYS A 117 -25.47 10.40 -0.06
N ASN A 118 -24.27 10.38 0.51
CA ASN A 118 -23.31 11.49 0.49
C ASN A 118 -21.87 11.01 0.78
N GLY A 119 -20.87 11.78 0.35
CA GLY A 119 -19.44 11.51 0.60
C GLY A 119 -18.86 12.14 1.87
N LYS A 120 -19.70 12.65 2.78
CA LYS A 120 -19.24 13.33 4.02
C LYS A 120 -18.95 12.30 5.12
N ILE A 121 -17.87 11.54 4.96
CA ILE A 121 -17.44 10.52 5.92
C ILE A 121 -16.84 11.18 7.19
N PRO A 122 -17.43 10.98 8.38
CA PRO A 122 -16.90 11.51 9.64
C PRO A 122 -15.52 10.95 9.96
N GLN A 123 -14.64 11.73 10.59
CA GLN A 123 -13.28 11.28 10.94
C GLN A 123 -13.27 10.02 11.81
N GLN A 124 -14.21 9.88 12.74
CA GLN A 124 -14.28 8.73 13.65
C GLN A 124 -15.05 7.54 13.05
N PHE A 125 -15.49 7.61 11.79
CA PHE A 125 -16.26 6.56 11.17
C PHE A 125 -15.45 5.26 11.06
N VAL A 126 -16.02 4.19 11.61
CA VAL A 126 -15.52 2.82 11.53
C VAL A 126 -16.52 2.03 10.70
N VAL A 127 -16.02 1.31 9.70
CA VAL A 127 -16.84 0.47 8.82
C VAL A 127 -17.52 -0.63 9.66
N PRO A 128 -18.87 -0.71 9.67
CA PRO A 128 -19.60 -1.77 10.34
C PRO A 128 -19.22 -3.16 9.82
N SER A 129 -19.31 -4.16 10.69
CA SER A 129 -18.99 -5.56 10.37
C SER A 129 -20.20 -6.35 9.92
N GLU A 130 -20.98 -5.79 9.00
CA GLU A 130 -22.25 -6.33 8.51
C GLU A 130 -22.49 -5.92 7.05
N ASP A 131 -23.45 -6.55 6.39
CA ASP A 131 -23.89 -6.13 5.06
C ASP A 131 -24.56 -4.74 5.12
N PRO A 132 -24.39 -3.86 4.10
CA PRO A 132 -23.76 -4.11 2.80
C PRO A 132 -22.26 -3.80 2.76
N TRP A 133 -21.59 -3.65 3.90
CA TRP A 133 -20.19 -3.22 3.94
C TRP A 133 -19.25 -4.30 3.42
N PRO A 134 -18.21 -3.97 2.63
CA PRO A 134 -17.27 -4.96 2.15
C PRO A 134 -16.52 -5.63 3.31
N ARG A 135 -16.51 -6.97 3.30
CA ARG A 135 -15.90 -7.79 4.37
C ARG A 135 -14.47 -7.41 4.72
N LYS A 136 -13.64 -7.08 3.72
CA LYS A 136 -12.24 -6.66 3.91
C LYS A 136 -12.11 -5.31 4.64
N SER A 137 -13.17 -4.52 4.61
CA SER A 137 -13.23 -3.18 5.18
C SER A 137 -13.82 -3.16 6.58
N TRP A 138 -14.45 -4.24 7.05
CA TRP A 138 -15.04 -4.34 8.39
C TRP A 138 -14.06 -3.95 9.50
N GLY A 139 -14.53 -3.12 10.43
CA GLY A 139 -13.75 -2.61 11.57
C GLY A 139 -12.65 -1.61 11.19
N LYS A 140 -12.49 -1.24 9.92
CA LYS A 140 -11.48 -0.25 9.51
C LYS A 140 -11.95 1.16 9.83
N ARG A 141 -11.04 1.96 10.39
CA ARG A 141 -11.23 3.40 10.66
C ARG A 141 -11.15 4.20 9.36
N LEU A 142 -12.17 4.07 8.50
CA LEU A 142 -12.20 4.68 7.17
C LEU A 142 -12.09 6.21 7.24
N GLY A 143 -12.81 6.85 8.17
CA GLY A 143 -12.75 8.29 8.36
C GLY A 143 -11.34 8.80 8.69
N ASP A 144 -10.65 8.07 9.56
CA ASP A 144 -9.29 8.40 9.98
C ASP A 144 -8.27 8.21 8.84
N ALA A 145 -8.40 7.13 8.06
CA ALA A 145 -7.55 6.89 6.90
C ALA A 145 -7.68 8.00 5.83
N LEU A 146 -8.91 8.47 5.58
CA LEU A 146 -9.17 9.60 4.68
C LEU A 146 -8.65 10.92 5.26
N SER A 147 -8.76 11.12 6.57
CA SER A 147 -8.17 12.28 7.26
C SER A 147 -6.66 12.32 7.09
N HIS A 148 -5.95 11.21 7.34
CA HIS A 148 -4.50 11.11 7.11
C HIS A 148 -4.10 11.34 5.65
N THR A 149 -4.97 10.95 4.70
CA THR A 149 -4.75 11.21 3.27
C THR A 149 -4.74 12.70 3.00
N ARG A 150 -5.74 13.44 3.50
CA ARG A 150 -5.83 14.90 3.34
C ARG A 150 -4.75 15.67 4.11
N ILE A 151 -4.40 15.24 5.33
CA ILE A 151 -3.51 15.99 6.22
C ILE A 151 -2.04 15.69 5.92
N ASN A 152 -1.68 14.43 5.68
CA ASN A 152 -0.29 13.97 5.57
C ASN A 152 0.09 13.48 4.17
N GLY A 153 -0.89 13.31 3.27
CA GLY A 153 -0.66 12.72 1.95
C GLY A 153 -0.34 11.22 2.00
N SER A 154 -0.96 10.46 2.92
CA SER A 154 -1.00 8.99 2.80
C SER A 154 -1.80 8.61 1.56
N TYR A 155 -1.44 7.49 0.89
CA TYR A 155 -2.11 7.04 -0.33
C TYR A 155 -2.18 8.07 -1.47
N PHE A 156 -1.38 9.15 -1.44
CA PHE A 156 -1.49 10.28 -2.38
C PHE A 156 -1.52 9.85 -3.85
N VAL A 157 -0.70 8.86 -4.23
CA VAL A 157 -0.67 8.37 -5.62
C VAL A 157 -2.01 7.77 -6.03
N GLN A 158 -2.59 6.91 -5.18
CA GLN A 158 -3.89 6.29 -5.46
C GLN A 158 -5.02 7.32 -5.40
N TYR A 159 -5.00 8.14 -4.36
CA TYR A 159 -5.91 9.27 -4.19
C TYR A 159 -5.91 10.19 -5.43
N GLY A 160 -4.74 10.55 -5.94
CA GLY A 160 -4.60 11.43 -7.08
C GLY A 160 -4.97 10.79 -8.42
N ARG A 161 -4.87 9.46 -8.53
CA ARG A 161 -5.36 8.71 -9.70
C ARG A 161 -6.88 8.64 -9.73
N ASP A 162 -7.49 8.47 -8.55
CA ASP A 162 -8.94 8.32 -8.39
C ASP A 162 -9.65 9.64 -8.03
N ILE A 163 -8.97 10.80 -8.04
CA ILE A 163 -9.51 12.06 -7.50
C ILE A 163 -10.83 12.48 -8.16
N GLU A 164 -10.96 12.27 -9.47
CA GLU A 164 -12.20 12.51 -10.22
C GLU A 164 -13.36 11.70 -9.65
N LYS A 165 -13.17 10.39 -9.46
CA LYS A 165 -14.17 9.50 -8.86
C LYS A 165 -14.48 9.89 -7.42
N LEU A 166 -13.49 10.34 -6.66
CA LEU A 166 -13.70 10.78 -5.27
C LEU A 166 -14.55 12.05 -5.22
N ASP A 167 -14.32 12.98 -6.15
CA ASP A 167 -15.10 14.22 -6.28
C ASP A 167 -16.54 13.93 -6.73
N GLU A 168 -16.72 13.04 -7.71
CA GLU A 168 -18.04 12.54 -8.15
C GLU A 168 -18.83 11.89 -7.00
N LEU A 169 -18.14 11.16 -6.11
CA LEU A 169 -18.71 10.56 -4.91
C LEU A 169 -18.99 11.59 -3.79
N GLY A 170 -18.66 12.86 -4.00
CA GLY A 170 -18.90 13.97 -3.07
C GLY A 170 -17.97 13.97 -1.86
N LEU A 171 -16.77 13.37 -1.97
CA LEU A 171 -15.80 13.40 -0.89
C LEU A 171 -15.15 14.78 -0.80
N ASN A 172 -14.76 15.16 0.42
CA ASN A 172 -13.86 16.29 0.58
C ASN A 172 -12.48 15.93 0.04
N VAL A 173 -12.15 16.45 -1.15
CA VAL A 173 -10.86 16.26 -1.83
C VAL A 173 -9.83 17.36 -1.55
N LYS A 174 -10.11 18.23 -0.57
CA LYS A 174 -9.20 19.31 -0.19
C LYS A 174 -8.04 18.79 0.66
N LEU A 175 -6.82 19.10 0.24
CA LEU A 175 -5.59 18.79 0.94
C LEU A 175 -5.26 19.88 1.98
N SER A 176 -4.51 19.50 3.01
CA SER A 176 -3.88 20.48 3.89
C SER A 176 -2.66 21.11 3.19
N LEU A 177 -2.23 22.29 3.64
CA LEU A 177 -0.98 22.91 3.17
C LEU A 177 0.23 21.97 3.39
N ARG A 178 0.22 21.19 4.46
CA ARG A 178 1.27 20.18 4.74
C ARG A 178 1.30 19.09 3.68
N ALA A 179 0.16 18.49 3.35
CA ALA A 179 0.08 17.45 2.32
C ALA A 179 0.42 18.02 0.94
N TRP A 180 -0.08 19.22 0.64
CA TRP A 180 0.22 19.96 -0.58
C TRP A 180 1.71 20.20 -0.78
N ASN A 181 2.38 20.81 0.19
CA ASN A 181 3.82 21.10 0.12
C ASN A 181 4.66 19.82 0.00
N LYS A 182 4.21 18.75 0.66
CA LYS A 182 4.92 17.47 0.64
C LYS A 182 4.73 16.68 -0.66
N ARG A 183 3.56 16.75 -1.30
CA ARG A 183 3.16 15.83 -2.37
C ARG A 183 2.92 16.49 -3.71
N VAL A 184 2.39 17.72 -3.73
CA VAL A 184 1.97 18.41 -4.95
C VAL A 184 3.04 19.40 -5.40
N VAL A 185 3.60 20.21 -4.50
CA VAL A 185 4.63 21.21 -4.84
C VAL A 185 5.83 20.60 -5.60
N PRO A 186 6.40 19.43 -5.24
CA PRO A 186 7.47 18.83 -6.03
C PRO A 186 7.05 18.52 -7.48
N LEU A 187 5.81 18.09 -7.69
CA LEU A 187 5.28 17.79 -9.02
C LEU A 187 5.03 19.07 -9.83
N LEU A 188 4.58 20.14 -9.17
CA LEU A 188 4.42 21.46 -9.81
C LEU A 188 5.76 22.03 -10.26
N LYS A 189 6.82 21.86 -9.47
CA LYS A 189 8.17 22.28 -9.88
C LYS A 189 8.63 21.55 -11.13
N THR A 190 8.48 20.22 -11.15
CA THR A 190 8.80 19.42 -12.34
C THR A 190 7.96 19.83 -13.55
N TYR A 191 6.66 20.12 -13.36
CA TYR A 191 5.82 20.60 -14.45
C TYR A 191 6.29 21.96 -14.98
N ALA A 192 6.56 22.91 -14.08
CA ALA A 192 6.96 24.28 -14.43
C ALA A 192 8.25 24.33 -15.25
N GLU A 193 9.21 23.47 -14.91
CA GLU A 193 10.46 23.32 -15.67
C GLU A 193 10.25 22.82 -17.12
N LEU A 194 9.19 22.03 -17.36
CA LEU A 194 8.93 21.39 -18.65
C LEU A 194 7.93 22.16 -19.52
N HIS A 195 6.93 22.78 -18.90
CA HIS A 195 5.71 23.25 -19.56
C HIS A 195 5.26 24.64 -19.11
N GLY A 196 5.93 25.28 -18.15
CA GLY A 196 5.53 26.57 -17.57
C GLY A 196 4.55 26.45 -16.39
N GLU A 197 4.08 27.57 -15.86
CA GLU A 197 3.40 27.59 -14.55
C GLU A 197 1.92 27.16 -14.59
N GLU A 198 1.28 27.24 -15.74
CA GLU A 198 -0.15 26.91 -15.89
C GLU A 198 -0.35 25.42 -16.17
N VAL A 199 -0.95 24.71 -15.22
CA VAL A 199 -1.21 23.27 -15.32
C VAL A 199 -2.62 23.04 -15.89
N PRO A 200 -2.76 22.43 -17.09
CA PRO A 200 -4.05 22.03 -17.64
C PRO A 200 -4.81 21.10 -16.70
N VAL A 201 -6.13 21.28 -16.62
CA VAL A 201 -7.02 20.52 -15.72
C VAL A 201 -6.94 19.01 -16.00
N ASP A 202 -6.77 18.62 -17.25
CA ASP A 202 -6.67 17.24 -17.72
C ASP A 202 -5.25 16.67 -17.63
N PHE A 203 -4.26 17.43 -17.15
CA PHE A 203 -2.88 16.95 -17.07
C PHE A 203 -2.73 15.75 -16.12
N VAL A 204 -2.16 14.68 -16.67
CA VAL A 204 -1.83 13.43 -15.97
C VAL A 204 -0.32 13.23 -16.02
N VAL A 205 0.29 12.95 -14.87
CA VAL A 205 1.73 12.72 -14.76
C VAL A 205 2.14 11.53 -15.65
N PRO A 206 3.03 11.73 -16.65
CA PRO A 206 3.43 10.68 -17.57
C PRO A 206 4.40 9.68 -16.92
N SER A 207 4.78 8.63 -17.66
CA SER A 207 5.78 7.63 -17.25
C SER A 207 7.22 8.05 -17.49
N ASP A 208 7.41 9.11 -18.27
CA ASP A 208 8.69 9.45 -18.88
C ASP A 208 9.50 10.40 -17.99
N THR A 209 10.82 10.36 -18.15
CA THR A 209 11.76 11.27 -17.47
C THR A 209 11.38 12.73 -17.76
N PRO A 210 11.43 13.65 -16.77
CA PRO A 210 11.98 13.52 -15.40
C PRO A 210 11.01 12.99 -14.34
N TRP A 211 9.81 12.53 -14.71
CA TRP A 211 8.82 12.09 -13.74
C TRP A 211 9.20 10.76 -13.07
N GLU A 212 9.05 10.67 -11.76
CA GLU A 212 9.25 9.41 -11.07
C GLU A 212 8.14 8.41 -11.43
N LYS A 213 8.51 7.17 -11.83
CA LYS A 213 7.55 6.10 -12.15
C LYS A 213 6.46 5.86 -11.09
N LYS A 214 6.76 6.16 -9.82
CA LYS A 214 5.83 5.97 -8.70
C LYS A 214 4.63 6.93 -8.73
N VAL A 215 4.75 8.09 -9.37
CA VAL A 215 3.68 9.12 -9.44
C VAL A 215 2.96 9.14 -10.79
N THR A 216 3.36 8.29 -11.74
CA THR A 216 2.68 8.14 -13.03
C THR A 216 1.17 7.92 -12.85
N GLY A 217 0.37 8.55 -13.70
CA GLY A 217 -1.09 8.47 -13.68
C GLY A 217 -1.76 9.37 -12.64
N VAL A 218 -1.01 10.07 -11.78
CA VAL A 218 -1.60 11.06 -10.86
C VAL A 218 -2.18 12.21 -11.70
N ARG A 219 -3.46 12.54 -11.49
CA ARG A 219 -4.17 13.61 -12.20
C ARG A 219 -3.84 14.96 -11.58
N LEU A 220 -2.60 15.41 -11.78
CA LEU A 220 -2.06 16.62 -11.16
C LEU A 220 -2.91 17.85 -11.51
N GLY A 221 -3.40 17.97 -12.75
CA GLY A 221 -4.29 19.06 -13.18
C GLY A 221 -5.55 19.17 -12.32
N LEU A 222 -6.28 18.06 -12.15
CA LEU A 222 -7.47 18.01 -11.30
C LEU A 222 -7.15 18.29 -9.83
N ILE A 223 -6.04 17.77 -9.32
CA ILE A 223 -5.60 18.05 -7.94
C ILE A 223 -5.42 19.55 -7.74
N VAL A 224 -4.79 20.24 -8.69
CA VAL A 224 -4.58 21.69 -8.64
C VAL A 224 -5.91 22.43 -8.71
N ALA A 225 -6.76 22.10 -9.67
CA ALA A 225 -8.07 22.74 -9.85
C ALA A 225 -8.95 22.63 -8.59
N LEU A 226 -9.01 21.44 -7.99
CA LEU A 226 -9.81 21.16 -6.78
C LEU A 226 -9.20 21.72 -5.48
N ASN A 227 -7.97 22.26 -5.55
CA ASN A 227 -7.23 22.82 -4.42
C ASN A 227 -6.68 24.23 -4.70
N SER A 228 -7.35 24.99 -5.56
CA SER A 228 -6.90 26.33 -5.99
C SER A 228 -6.60 27.30 -4.85
N GLN A 229 -7.23 27.14 -3.68
CA GLN A 229 -6.94 27.94 -2.48
C GLN A 229 -5.50 27.82 -1.97
N LEU A 230 -4.75 26.79 -2.40
CA LEU A 230 -3.36 26.54 -2.01
C LEU A 230 -2.36 27.03 -3.06
N MET A 231 -2.81 27.39 -4.26
CA MET A 231 -1.97 27.97 -5.30
C MET A 231 -1.53 29.39 -4.94
N SER A 232 -2.42 30.20 -4.37
CA SER A 232 -2.12 31.59 -3.99
C SER A 232 -1.28 31.75 -2.72
N ARG A 233 -0.84 30.66 -2.10
CA ARG A 233 -0.16 30.64 -0.80
C ARG A 233 1.29 30.14 -0.87
N ASN A 234 1.79 29.84 -2.07
CA ASN A 234 3.14 29.35 -2.31
C ASN A 234 3.89 30.24 -3.28
#